data_AF-A0A2Z4YTB8-F1
#
_entry.id   AF-A0A2Z4YTB8-F1
#
_cell.length_a   1.000
_cell.length_b   1.000
_cell.length_c   1.000
_cell.angle_alpha   90.00
_cell.angle_beta   90.00
_cell.angle_gamma   90.00
#
_symmetry.space_group_name_H-M   'P 1'
#
loop_
_entity.id
_entity.type
_entity.pdbx_description
1 polymer ?
#
loop_
_entity_poly.entity_id
_entity_poly.type
_entity_poly.pdbx_seq_one_letter_code
_entity_poly.pdbx_strand_id
1 'polypeptide(L)'
;MAARAAYVIDHDKVRGFPDSTSGFLKTFQPFLKVIEGCVPFPAVDAAGNVSGGLKPSGMWPHDGCSRNLGQIYVRAREYQGECAVMYSWFFPKEQIPDWPYAKGSRYDWEHVVVWLTSCDSEAQVNAVAMIVTTS
;
A
#
# COMPACT_ATOMS: atom_id res chain seq x y z
N MET A 1 25.06 -1.87 -15.83
CA MET A 1 23.95 -2.84 -15.72
C MET A 1 22.99 -2.60 -16.87
N ALA A 2 22.68 -3.62 -17.67
CA ALA A 2 21.61 -3.52 -18.67
C ALA A 2 20.27 -3.48 -17.93
N ALA A 3 19.42 -2.51 -18.25
CA ALA A 3 18.05 -2.48 -17.72
C ALA A 3 17.31 -3.74 -18.19
N ARG A 4 16.84 -4.57 -17.25
CA ARG A 4 15.91 -5.66 -17.57
C ARG A 4 14.52 -5.08 -17.75
N ALA A 5 13.78 -5.57 -18.74
CA ALA A 5 12.38 -5.21 -18.93
C ALA A 5 11.58 -5.69 -17.71
N ALA A 6 10.85 -4.76 -17.08
CA ALA A 6 9.86 -5.06 -16.06
C ALA A 6 8.69 -5.83 -16.70
N TYR A 7 8.29 -6.96 -16.12
CA TYR A 7 7.10 -7.69 -16.55
C TYR A 7 5.91 -7.39 -15.65
N VAL A 8 4.70 -7.37 -16.23
CA VAL A 8 3.46 -7.47 -15.48
C VAL A 8 3.20 -8.95 -15.21
N ILE A 9 3.10 -9.33 -13.94
CA ILE A 9 2.88 -10.73 -13.51
C ILE A 9 1.62 -10.84 -12.66
N ASP A 10 1.13 -12.05 -12.46
CA ASP A 10 -0.04 -12.30 -11.61
C ASP A 10 0.16 -11.71 -10.20
N HIS A 11 -0.90 -11.13 -9.63
CA HIS A 11 -0.83 -10.37 -8.38
C HIS A 11 -0.33 -11.20 -7.19
N ASP A 12 -0.53 -12.51 -7.22
CA ASP A 12 -0.10 -13.47 -6.20
C ASP A 12 1.32 -14.04 -6.42
N LYS A 13 2.00 -13.63 -7.50
CA LYS A 13 3.38 -14.05 -7.83
C LYS A 13 4.43 -13.00 -7.53
N VAL A 14 4.03 -11.76 -7.28
CA VAL A 14 4.95 -10.70 -6.86
C VAL A 14 5.53 -11.05 -5.50
N ARG A 15 6.86 -11.18 -5.44
CA ARG A 15 7.56 -11.45 -4.19
C ARG A 15 7.88 -10.13 -3.49
N GLY A 16 7.29 -9.94 -2.32
CA GLY A 16 7.59 -8.81 -1.44
C GLY A 16 9.03 -8.81 -0.94
N PHE A 17 9.41 -7.68 -0.36
CA PHE A 17 10.72 -7.45 0.22
C PHE A 17 10.72 -7.83 1.70
N PRO A 18 11.84 -8.31 2.25
CA PRO A 18 12.00 -8.38 3.69
C PRO A 18 11.84 -6.97 4.29
N ASP A 19 11.36 -6.89 5.53
CA ASP A 19 11.27 -5.61 6.22
C ASP A 19 12.67 -5.01 6.41
N SER A 20 12.88 -3.85 5.80
CA SER A 20 14.13 -3.08 5.88
C SER A 20 13.97 -1.79 6.69
N THR A 21 12.82 -1.59 7.33
CA THR A 21 12.54 -0.36 8.09
C THR A 21 13.20 -0.40 9.47
N SER A 22 13.71 0.76 9.90
CA SER A 22 14.37 0.95 11.20
C SER A 22 14.24 2.41 11.63
N GLY A 23 14.61 2.70 12.88
CA GLY A 23 14.51 4.04 13.46
C GLY A 23 13.09 4.60 13.37
N PHE A 24 12.95 5.89 13.12
CA PHE A 24 11.67 6.57 13.11
C PHE A 24 10.67 6.03 12.07
N LEU A 25 11.15 5.52 10.92
CA LEU A 25 10.29 4.89 9.92
C LEU A 25 9.62 3.61 10.44
N LYS A 26 10.22 2.94 11.43
CA LYS A 26 9.60 1.80 12.11
C LYS A 26 8.76 2.26 13.29
N THR A 27 9.26 3.23 14.07
CA THR A 27 8.59 3.78 15.26
C THR A 27 7.21 4.30 14.94
N PHE A 28 7.06 5.05 13.84
CA PHE A 28 5.81 5.68 13.44
C PHE A 28 5.04 4.87 12.39
N GLN A 29 5.40 3.59 12.18
CA GLN A 29 4.68 2.73 11.25
C GLN A 29 3.27 2.45 11.80
N PRO A 30 2.20 2.79 11.06
CA PRO A 30 0.84 2.59 11.51
C PRO A 30 0.45 1.10 11.46
N PHE A 31 -0.54 0.75 12.29
CA PHE A 31 -1.30 -0.49 12.12
C PHE A 31 -2.42 -0.28 11.11
N LEU A 32 -2.55 -1.17 10.13
CA LEU A 32 -3.66 -1.19 9.20
C LEU A 32 -4.64 -2.30 9.59
N LYS A 33 -5.92 -1.93 9.79
CA LYS A 33 -7.02 -2.88 9.93
C LYS A 33 -7.87 -2.83 8.66
N VAL A 34 -7.87 -3.92 7.90
CA VAL A 34 -8.77 -4.10 6.75
C VAL A 34 -10.13 -4.57 7.28
N ILE A 35 -11.18 -3.81 6.99
CA ILE A 35 -12.57 -4.15 7.39
C ILE A 35 -13.22 -4.95 6.26
N GLU A 36 -13.16 -4.40 5.04
CA GLU A 36 -13.73 -4.96 3.82
C GLU A 36 -12.72 -4.74 2.66
N GLY A 37 -12.94 -5.40 1.53
CA GLY A 37 -12.04 -5.34 0.39
C GLY A 37 -10.81 -6.25 0.51
N CYS A 38 -9.86 -6.06 -0.40
CA CYS A 38 -8.63 -6.84 -0.43
C CYS A 38 -7.73 -6.54 0.79
N VAL A 39 -6.90 -7.52 1.17
CA VAL A 39 -5.74 -7.24 2.03
C VAL A 39 -4.59 -6.66 1.18
N PRO A 40 -3.55 -6.02 1.78
CA PRO A 40 -2.41 -5.52 1.02
C PRO A 40 -1.62 -6.64 0.32
N PHE A 41 -1.04 -6.34 -0.85
CA PHE A 41 -0.16 -7.21 -1.62
C PHE A 41 1.15 -6.48 -2.00
N PRO A 42 2.23 -7.21 -2.32
CA PRO A 42 3.37 -6.64 -3.01
C PRO A 42 2.97 -6.15 -4.42
N ALA A 43 3.33 -4.91 -4.74
CA ALA A 43 3.07 -4.27 -6.02
C ALA A 43 4.23 -4.46 -6.99
N VAL A 44 5.44 -4.61 -6.46
CA VAL A 44 6.69 -4.75 -7.22
C VAL A 44 7.64 -5.71 -6.51
N ASP A 45 8.46 -6.44 -7.26
CA ASP A 45 9.51 -7.32 -6.74
C ASP A 45 10.93 -6.79 -7.01
N ALA A 46 11.95 -7.47 -6.48
CA ALA A 46 13.36 -7.08 -6.63
C ALA A 46 13.90 -7.14 -8.08
N ALA A 47 13.21 -7.84 -8.99
CA ALA A 47 13.56 -7.86 -10.42
C ALA A 47 12.88 -6.72 -11.19
N GLY A 48 12.02 -5.93 -10.53
CA GLY A 48 11.24 -4.86 -11.13
C GLY A 48 9.95 -5.35 -11.78
N ASN A 49 9.54 -6.61 -11.59
CA ASN A 49 8.22 -7.05 -12.04
C ASN A 49 7.14 -6.37 -11.21
N VAL A 50 6.01 -6.07 -11.82
CA VAL A 50 4.88 -5.39 -11.17
C VAL A 50 3.63 -6.26 -11.17
N SER A 51 2.78 -6.06 -10.17
CA SER A 51 1.48 -6.74 -10.06
C SER A 51 0.57 -6.35 -11.22
N GLY A 52 -0.02 -7.36 -11.87
CA GLY A 52 -1.12 -7.19 -12.84
C GLY A 52 -2.48 -6.97 -12.17
N GLY A 53 -2.53 -7.01 -10.83
CA GLY A 53 -3.73 -6.74 -10.05
C GLY A 53 -4.85 -7.73 -10.35
N LEU A 54 -6.06 -7.38 -9.93
CA LEU A 54 -7.27 -8.16 -10.18
C LEU A 54 -8.30 -7.33 -10.91
N LYS A 55 -9.12 -8.00 -11.73
CA LYS A 55 -10.31 -7.36 -12.29
C LYS A 55 -11.29 -7.07 -11.13
N PRO A 56 -11.93 -5.87 -11.07
CA PRO A 56 -12.93 -5.54 -10.04
C PRO A 56 -14.23 -6.30 -10.28
N SER A 57 -14.18 -7.62 -10.06
CA SER A 57 -15.25 -8.58 -10.28
C SER A 57 -15.08 -9.76 -9.34
N GLY A 58 -16.07 -10.65 -9.33
CA GLY A 58 -16.11 -11.79 -8.41
C GLY A 58 -16.94 -11.48 -7.17
N MET A 59 -16.93 -12.38 -6.20
CA MET A 59 -17.71 -12.21 -4.97
C MET A 59 -17.13 -11.08 -4.10
N TRP A 60 -17.97 -10.12 -3.73
CA TRP A 60 -17.61 -9.12 -2.72
C TRP A 60 -17.44 -9.80 -1.34
N PRO A 61 -16.51 -9.34 -0.46
CA PRO A 61 -15.64 -8.17 -0.60
C PRO A 61 -14.31 -8.40 -1.31
N HIS A 62 -13.83 -9.64 -1.37
CA HIS A 62 -12.39 -9.89 -1.51
C HIS A 62 -12.03 -11.12 -2.33
N ASP A 63 -12.90 -11.52 -3.26
CA ASP A 63 -12.64 -12.66 -4.14
C ASP A 63 -11.27 -12.51 -4.85
N GLY A 64 -10.43 -13.54 -4.68
CA GLY A 64 -9.06 -13.57 -5.19
C GLY A 64 -8.00 -12.77 -4.41
N CYS A 65 -8.36 -12.02 -3.36
CA CYS A 65 -7.45 -11.12 -2.64
C CYS A 65 -7.65 -11.06 -1.11
N SER A 66 -8.24 -12.08 -0.51
CA SER A 66 -8.51 -12.13 0.94
C SER A 66 -7.30 -12.48 1.81
N ARG A 67 -6.19 -12.96 1.21
CA ARG A 67 -5.02 -13.45 1.95
C ARG A 67 -3.72 -13.15 1.23
N ASN A 68 -2.81 -12.48 1.92
CA ASN A 68 -1.41 -12.28 1.57
C ASN A 68 -0.63 -11.90 2.84
N LEU A 69 0.71 -11.99 2.82
CA LEU A 69 1.54 -11.44 3.90
C LEU A 69 1.56 -9.90 3.88
N GLY A 70 1.30 -9.30 2.72
CA GLY A 70 1.29 -7.87 2.49
C GLY A 70 2.68 -7.27 2.29
N GLN A 71 2.68 -5.99 1.94
CA GLN A 71 3.86 -5.14 1.88
C GLN A 71 3.43 -3.73 2.27
N ILE A 72 4.28 -3.03 3.03
CA ILE A 72 4.16 -1.60 3.29
C ILE A 72 5.33 -0.91 2.60
N TYR A 73 5.05 0.21 1.95
CA TYR A 73 6.06 1.09 1.38
C TYR A 73 6.12 2.35 2.23
N VAL A 74 7.32 2.83 2.54
CA VAL A 74 7.50 4.03 3.34
C VAL A 74 8.49 4.98 2.66
N ARG A 75 8.18 6.27 2.72
CA ARG A 75 9.10 7.34 2.30
C ARG A 75 8.94 8.54 3.23
N ALA A 76 10.06 9.07 3.70
CA ALA A 76 10.07 10.30 4.49
C ALA A 76 10.73 11.45 3.74
N ARG A 77 10.30 12.67 4.05
CA ARG A 77 10.96 13.90 3.63
C ARG A 77 10.69 15.02 4.62
N GLU A 78 11.69 15.84 4.87
CA GLU A 78 11.48 17.11 5.56
C GLU A 78 10.75 18.10 4.64
N TYR A 79 9.75 18.79 5.19
CA TYR A 79 8.99 19.80 4.50
C TYR A 79 8.58 20.89 5.49
N GLN A 80 9.00 22.13 5.22
CA GLN A 80 8.68 23.32 6.03
C GLN A 80 8.99 23.19 7.54
N GLY A 81 10.08 22.49 7.89
CA GLY A 81 10.49 22.33 9.28
C GLY A 81 9.83 21.15 10.02
N GLU A 82 8.98 20.39 9.33
CA GLU A 82 8.40 19.14 9.83
C GLU A 82 8.90 17.95 9.00
N CYS A 83 8.72 16.73 9.52
CA CYS A 83 9.01 15.49 8.80
C CYS A 83 7.71 14.83 8.34
N ALA A 84 7.50 14.74 7.03
CA ALA A 84 6.39 14.00 6.44
C ALA A 84 6.82 12.57 6.17
N VAL A 85 6.18 11.59 6.82
CA VAL A 85 6.41 10.16 6.60
C VAL A 85 5.18 9.53 5.97
N MET A 86 5.27 9.20 4.69
CA MET A 86 4.21 8.54 3.96
C MET A 86 4.37 7.02 4.05
N TYR A 87 3.35 6.33 4.56
CA TYR A 87 3.20 4.88 4.49
C TYR A 87 2.12 4.54 3.48
N SER A 88 2.37 3.57 2.61
CA SER A 88 1.46 3.20 1.54
C SER A 88 1.31 1.70 1.40
N TRP A 89 0.12 1.30 0.98
CA TRP A 89 -0.28 -0.07 0.71
C TRP A 89 -0.85 -0.18 -0.70
N PHE A 90 -0.61 -1.33 -1.31
CA PHE A 90 -1.19 -1.68 -2.60
C PHE A 90 -2.19 -2.80 -2.41
N PHE A 91 -3.34 -2.65 -3.06
CA PHE A 91 -4.40 -3.64 -3.13
C PHE A 91 -4.60 -4.03 -4.60
N PRO A 92 -4.74 -5.33 -4.93
CA PRO A 92 -4.86 -5.77 -6.31
C PRO A 92 -6.07 -5.19 -7.06
N LYS A 93 -7.14 -4.85 -6.33
CA LYS A 93 -8.36 -4.20 -6.83
C LYS A 93 -9.06 -3.46 -5.69
N GLU A 94 -9.85 -2.48 -6.09
CA GLU A 94 -10.97 -1.96 -5.32
C GLU A 94 -12.25 -2.51 -5.94
N GLN A 95 -13.18 -3.02 -5.12
CA GLN A 95 -14.46 -3.52 -5.62
C GLN A 95 -15.61 -2.88 -4.83
N ILE A 96 -16.37 -2.06 -5.54
CA ILE A 96 -17.56 -1.41 -4.99
C ILE A 96 -18.75 -2.36 -5.21
N PRO A 97 -19.48 -2.74 -4.15
CA PRO A 97 -20.67 -3.57 -4.28
C PRO A 97 -21.79 -2.74 -4.92
N ASP A 98 -21.99 -2.92 -6.23
CA ASP A 98 -23.12 -2.33 -6.96
C ASP A 98 -23.88 -3.47 -7.67
N TRP A 99 -25.16 -3.65 -7.38
CA TRP A 99 -25.98 -4.70 -7.99
C TRP A 99 -26.71 -4.10 -9.20
N PRO A 100 -26.62 -4.66 -10.42
CA PRO A 100 -26.18 -6.03 -10.76
C PRO A 100 -24.74 -6.17 -11.28
N TYR A 101 -23.91 -5.12 -11.20
CA TYR A 101 -22.55 -5.10 -11.75
C TYR A 101 -21.50 -4.62 -10.73
N ALA A 102 -20.48 -5.42 -10.46
CA ALA A 102 -19.32 -4.95 -9.71
C ALA A 102 -18.65 -3.78 -10.45
N LYS A 103 -18.55 -2.63 -9.78
CA LYS A 103 -17.73 -1.48 -10.17
C LYS A 103 -16.44 -1.48 -9.37
N GLY A 104 -15.57 -0.55 -9.70
CA GLY A 104 -14.30 -0.33 -9.00
C GLY A 104 -13.14 -0.28 -9.98
N SER A 105 -11.94 -0.38 -9.42
CA SER A 105 -10.69 -0.22 -10.16
C SER A 105 -9.85 -1.49 -10.07
N ARG A 106 -9.17 -1.81 -11.18
CA ARG A 106 -8.00 -2.69 -11.11
C ARG A 106 -6.90 -1.82 -10.51
N TYR A 107 -6.23 -2.33 -9.47
CA TYR A 107 -5.29 -1.60 -8.62
C TYR A 107 -5.94 -0.60 -7.71
N ASP A 108 -5.48 -0.60 -6.47
CA ASP A 108 -5.79 0.42 -5.50
C ASP A 108 -4.54 0.69 -4.64
N TRP A 109 -4.26 1.96 -4.41
CA TRP A 109 -3.06 2.45 -3.73
C TRP A 109 -3.50 3.45 -2.67
N GLU A 110 -3.38 3.02 -1.42
CA GLU A 110 -3.75 3.83 -0.28
C GLU A 110 -2.52 4.29 0.47
N HIS A 111 -2.63 5.43 1.14
CA HIS A 111 -1.55 5.95 1.96
C HIS A 111 -2.02 6.83 3.12
N VAL A 112 -1.15 6.91 4.11
CA VAL A 112 -1.22 7.86 5.20
C VAL A 112 0.09 8.63 5.26
N VAL A 113 0.00 9.93 5.53
CA VAL A 113 1.15 10.78 5.87
C VAL A 113 1.08 11.11 7.34
N VAL A 114 2.09 10.67 8.09
CA VAL A 114 2.31 11.05 9.48
C VAL A 114 3.26 12.25 9.49
N TRP A 115 2.78 13.38 9.98
CA TRP A 115 3.56 14.60 10.15
C TRP A 115 4.17 14.62 11.54
N LEU A 116 5.50 14.68 11.59
CA LEU A 116 6.29 14.66 12.81
C LEU A 116 7.02 15.98 13.01
N THR A 117 7.32 16.35 14.25
CA THR A 117 8.12 17.54 14.59
C THR A 117 9.53 17.52 14.01
N SER A 118 10.11 16.33 13.77
CA SER A 118 11.46 16.11 13.25
C SER A 118 11.59 14.69 12.68
N CYS A 119 12.63 14.42 11.88
CA CYS A 119 12.88 13.09 11.30
C CYS A 119 13.73 12.19 12.23
N ASP A 120 13.28 11.99 13.46
CA ASP A 120 13.94 11.13 14.44
C ASP A 120 12.92 10.33 15.27
N SER A 121 13.40 9.38 16.07
CA SER A 121 12.55 8.45 16.82
C SER A 121 11.89 9.05 18.06
N GLU A 122 12.30 10.26 18.47
CA GLU A 122 11.78 10.98 19.64
C GLU A 122 10.78 12.08 19.24
N ALA A 123 10.54 12.26 17.94
CA ALA A 123 9.61 13.24 17.41
C ALA A 123 8.18 13.06 17.93
N GLN A 124 7.42 14.17 17.96
CA GLN A 124 5.99 14.13 18.27
C GLN A 124 5.18 14.10 16.98
N VAL A 125 4.01 13.46 17.00
CA VAL A 125 3.06 13.48 15.89
C VAL A 125 2.27 14.79 15.94
N ASN A 126 2.42 15.62 14.91
CA ASN A 126 1.67 16.87 14.73
C ASN A 126 0.32 16.64 14.07
N ALA A 127 0.29 15.81 13.02
CA ALA A 127 -0.90 15.53 12.25
C ALA A 127 -0.82 14.18 11.54
N VAL A 128 -1.98 13.66 11.16
CA VAL A 128 -2.10 12.46 10.31
C VAL A 128 -3.06 12.80 9.18
N ALA A 129 -2.58 12.69 7.94
CA ALA A 129 -3.40 12.85 6.75
C ALA A 129 -3.59 11.49 6.08
N MET A 130 -4.83 11.05 5.94
CA MET A 130 -5.17 9.82 5.22
C MET A 130 -5.81 10.20 3.89
N ILE A 131 -5.52 9.42 2.85
CA ILE A 131 -6.33 9.46 1.64
C ILE A 131 -7.77 9.02 2.01
N VAL A 132 -8.76 9.74 1.49
CA VAL A 132 -10.18 9.40 1.67
C VAL A 132 -10.64 8.76 0.38
N THR A 133 -10.64 7.43 0.34
CA THR A 133 -11.35 6.66 -0.68
C THR A 133 -12.76 6.39 -0.19
N THR A 134 -13.74 6.82 -0.99
CA THR A 134 -15.15 6.54 -0.75
C THR A 134 -15.49 5.22 -1.45
N SER A 135 -15.24 4.09 -0.78
CA SER A 135 -15.73 2.78 -1.22
C SER A 135 -17.07 2.43 -0.57
#